data_AF-A0A6G1GQN0-F1
#
_entry.id   AF-A0A6G1GQN0-F1
#
_cell.length_a   1.000
_cell.length_b   1.000
_cell.length_c   1.000
_cell.angle_alpha   90.00
_cell.angle_beta   90.00
_cell.angle_gamma   90.00
#
_symmetry.space_group_name_H-M   'P 1'
#
loop_
_entity.id
_entity.type
_entity.pdbx_description
1 polymer ?
#
loop_
_entity_poly.entity_id
_entity_poly.type
_entity_poly.pdbx_seq_one_letter_code
_entity_poly.pdbx_strand_id
1 'polypeptide(L)' 'MTLVLTSSPDRTCGKDVVFSCLGSIYGACCSQYNSCGSTLEYCGSGCQEGFGLC' A
#
# COMPACT_ATOMS: atom_id res chain seq x y z
N MET A 1 -8.25 -3.57 18.58
CA MET A 1 -8.62 -3.97 17.20
C MET A 1 -7.47 -3.56 16.30
N THR A 2 -6.50 -4.45 16.13
CA THR A 2 -5.34 -4.20 15.28
C THR A 2 -5.81 -4.36 13.84
N LEU A 3 -5.98 -3.26 13.13
CA LEU A 3 -6.36 -3.23 11.72
C LEU A 3 -5.21 -3.84 10.89
N VAL A 4 -5.12 -5.16 10.85
CA VAL A 4 -4.20 -5.86 9.95
C VAL A 4 -4.75 -5.72 8.55
N LEU A 5 -4.31 -4.68 7.85
CA LEU A 5 -4.57 -4.55 6.43
C LEU A 5 -3.78 -5.65 5.74
N THR A 6 -4.49 -6.65 5.25
CA THR A 6 -3.95 -7.86 4.64
C THR A 6 -2.84 -7.50 3.65
N SER A 7 -1.67 -8.14 3.72
CA SER A 7 -0.53 -7.83 2.85
C SER A 7 -0.88 -8.11 1.39
N SER A 8 -0.67 -7.15 0.50
CA SER A 8 -0.95 -7.27 -0.94
C SER A 8 -0.24 -8.48 -1.57
N PRO A 9 -0.99 -9.49 -2.08
CA PRO A 9 -0.41 -10.65 -2.74
C PRO A 9 -0.08 -10.42 -4.22
N ASP A 10 -0.67 -9.39 -4.83
CA ASP A 10 -0.70 -9.16 -6.29
C ASP A 10 -0.37 -7.72 -6.68
N ARG A 11 0.37 -7.00 -5.82
CA ARG A 11 0.68 -5.55 -5.94
C ARG A 11 -0.49 -4.60 -5.74
N THR A 12 -1.71 -5.04 -5.45
CA THR A 12 -2.84 -4.11 -5.26
C THR A 12 -2.96 -3.63 -3.82
N CYS A 13 -3.40 -2.40 -3.61
CA CYS A 13 -3.61 -1.83 -2.28
C CYS A 13 -4.71 -0.79 -2.26
N GLY A 14 -5.13 -0.39 -1.05
CA GLY A 14 -6.13 0.65 -0.87
C GLY A 14 -7.46 0.11 -0.37
N LYS A 15 -8.39 1.03 -0.11
CA LYS A 15 -9.69 0.73 0.52
C LYS A 15 -10.61 -0.13 -0.34
N ASP A 16 -10.46 -0.09 -1.66
CA ASP A 16 -11.32 -0.82 -2.61
C ASP A 16 -11.08 -2.33 -2.53
N VAL A 17 -9.85 -2.73 -2.23
CA VAL A 17 -9.43 -4.14 -2.12
C VAL A 17 -9.06 -4.53 -0.68
N VAL A 18 -9.05 -3.57 0.26
CA VAL A 18 -8.68 -3.75 1.68
C VAL A 18 -7.31 -4.44 1.86
N PHE A 19 -6.39 -4.17 0.94
CA PHE A 19 -5.00 -4.66 1.00
C PHE A 19 -4.04 -3.52 1.34
N SER A 20 -3.01 -3.83 2.13
CA SER A 20 -1.88 -2.91 2.36
C SER A 20 -0.57 -3.43 1.81
N CYS A 21 0.27 -2.48 1.44
CA CYS A 21 1.63 -2.73 1.04
C CYS A 21 2.56 -2.99 2.23
N LEU A 22 2.09 -2.76 3.47
CA LEU A 22 2.86 -3.00 4.69
C LEU A 22 3.22 -4.49 4.81
N GLY A 23 4.52 -4.78 4.76
CA GLY A 23 5.04 -6.15 4.78
C GLY A 23 4.97 -6.90 3.44
N SER A 24 4.57 -6.23 2.35
CA SER A 24 4.59 -6.82 1.02
C SER A 24 5.99 -6.79 0.39
N ILE A 25 6.33 -7.81 -0.39
CA ILE A 25 7.61 -7.89 -1.12
C ILE A 25 7.74 -6.83 -2.21
N TYR A 26 6.63 -6.23 -2.64
CA TYR A 26 6.60 -5.26 -3.72
C TYR A 26 7.00 -3.85 -3.28
N GLY A 27 7.08 -3.63 -1.96
CA GLY A 27 7.33 -2.34 -1.35
C GLY A 27 6.24 -1.99 -0.36
N ALA A 28 6.55 -1.07 0.55
CA ALA A 28 5.68 -0.74 1.67
C ALA A 28 4.68 0.38 1.37
N CYS A 29 4.79 1.06 0.23
CA CYS A 29 4.01 2.27 -0.07
C CYS A 29 2.85 1.96 -1.01
N CYS A 30 1.67 2.51 -0.72
CA CYS A 30 0.48 2.36 -1.54
C CYS A 30 0.23 3.64 -2.32
N SER A 31 0.37 3.62 -3.66
CA SER A 31 0.15 4.81 -4.47
C SER A 31 -1.33 5.17 -4.61
N GLN A 32 -1.61 6.39 -5.10
CA GLN A 32 -2.96 6.83 -5.48
C GLN A 32 -3.60 5.95 -6.58
N TYR A 33 -2.82 5.12 -7.26
CA TYR A 33 -3.28 4.20 -8.29
C TYR A 33 -3.57 2.79 -7.74
N ASN A 34 -3.79 2.66 -6.43
CA ASN A 34 -4.08 1.39 -5.77
C ASN A 34 -3.00 0.31 -6.02
N SER A 35 -1.73 0.73 -6.12
CA SER A 35 -0.60 -0.15 -6.43
C SER A 35 0.52 -0.01 -5.40
N CYS A 36 1.14 -1.14 -5.06
CA CYS A 36 2.27 -1.21 -4.15
C CYS A 36 3.60 -0.98 -4.85
N GLY A 37 4.43 -0.17 -4.20
CA GLY A 37 5.81 0.05 -4.59
C GLY A 37 6.65 0.59 -3.45
N SER A 38 7.93 0.80 -3.73
CA SER A 38 8.91 1.35 -2.77
C SER A 38 9.63 2.58 -3.31
N THR A 39 9.29 3.05 -4.51
CA THR A 39 9.88 4.26 -5.09
C THR A 39 9.09 5.49 -4.68
N LEU A 40 9.70 6.67 -4.86
CA LEU A 40 9.09 7.95 -4.54
C LEU A 40 7.79 8.22 -5.31
N GLU A 41 7.55 7.54 -6.43
CA GLU A 41 6.28 7.63 -7.17
C GLU A 41 5.13 6.93 -6.44
N TYR A 42 5.45 5.94 -5.60
CA TYR A 42 4.47 5.20 -4.79
C TYR A 42 4.39 5.75 -3.37
N CYS A 43 5.52 6.17 -2.79
CA CYS A 43 5.60 6.74 -1.44
C CYS A 43 5.45 8.27 -1.40
N GLY A 44 5.47 8.94 -2.55
CA GLY A 44 5.41 10.39 -2.65
C GLY A 44 3.97 10.90 -2.64
N SER A 45 3.76 12.03 -3.32
CA SER A 45 2.45 12.69 -3.35
C SER A 45 1.37 11.76 -3.90
N GLY A 46 0.34 11.54 -3.09
CA GLY A 46 -0.78 10.64 -3.42
C GLY A 46 -0.69 9.26 -2.79
N CYS A 47 0.35 8.98 -1.99
CA CYS A 47 0.38 7.75 -1.20
C CYS A 47 -0.82 7.66 -0.24
N GLN A 48 -1.47 6.50 -0.18
CA GLN A 48 -2.66 6.25 0.64
C GLN A 48 -2.27 5.92 2.07
N GLU A 49 -2.28 6.95 2.92
CA GLU A 49 -2.04 6.81 4.35
C GLU A 49 -3.01 5.80 4.97
N GLY A 50 -2.47 4.87 5.75
CA GLY A 50 -3.18 3.71 6.28
C GLY A 50 -2.90 2.44 5.48
N PHE A 51 -2.86 2.47 4.14
CA PHE A 51 -2.62 1.30 3.29
C PHE A 51 -1.15 1.08 2.90
N GLY A 52 -0.25 1.96 3.34
CA GLY A 52 1.18 1.81 3.16
C GLY A 52 1.96 2.79 4.04
N LEU A 53 3.29 2.68 3.96
CA LEU A 53 4.23 3.65 4.53
C LEU A 53 4.39 4.81 3.54
N CYS A 54 3.56 5.82 3.75
CA CYS A 54 3.83 7.20 3.40
C CYS A 54 4.43 7.84 4.67
#